data_AF-A0A956GP49-F1
#
_entry.id   AF-A0A956GP49-F1
#
_cell.length_a   1.000
_cell.length_b   1.000
_cell.length_c   1.000
_cell.angle_alpha   90.00
_cell.angle_beta   90.00
_cell.angle_gamma   90.00
#
_symmetry.space_group_name_H-M   'P 1'
#
loop_
_entity.id
_entity.type
_entity.pdbx_description
1 polymer ?
#
loop_
_entity_poly.entity_id
_entity_poly.type
_entity_poly.pdbx_seq_one_letter_code
_entity_poly.pdbx_strand_id
1 'polypeptide(L)'
;AMPALVDPPVLPPEARPTLVVDPDGDPEVVVGGRRLRLVPLGPGEQVDLGGDGPHVRSPARFRLTVTPSIGRTPRLNLRGLNCFVARVGGRHSTAVDVDADVELAMMAADRRALDGVRCTLGRPGGHGWLYDLGAVTVAVPGTAGVVLLDLGPGRELALVHRVTPAPRKGRRG
;
A
#
# COMPACT_ATOMS: atom_id res chain seq x y z
N ALA A 1 1.78 32.98 27.07
CA ALA A 1 1.56 32.57 25.66
C ALA A 1 2.56 31.46 25.36
N MET A 2 2.10 30.28 24.97
CA MET A 2 3.02 29.20 24.54
C MET A 2 3.47 29.50 23.10
N PRO A 3 4.77 29.39 22.77
CA PRO A 3 5.22 29.54 21.40
C PRO A 3 4.61 28.42 20.54
N ALA A 4 3.96 28.80 19.44
CA ALA A 4 3.49 27.85 18.46
C ALA A 4 4.70 27.07 17.93
N LEU A 5 4.66 25.74 18.04
CA LEU A 5 5.60 24.88 17.31
C LEU A 5 5.36 25.15 15.83
N VAL A 6 6.34 25.75 15.16
CA VAL A 6 6.30 25.93 13.71
C VAL A 6 6.54 24.56 13.10
N ASP A 7 5.59 24.05 12.34
CA ASP A 7 5.77 22.80 11.61
C ASP A 7 6.98 22.93 10.68
N PRO A 8 7.88 21.92 10.64
CA PRO A 8 9.05 21.98 9.78
C PRO A 8 8.64 22.12 8.31
N PRO A 9 9.41 22.86 7.50
CA PRO A 9 9.09 23.07 6.10
C PRO A 9 9.04 21.73 5.36
N VAL A 10 7.92 21.47 4.70
CA VAL A 10 7.75 20.30 3.84
C VAL A 10 8.62 20.49 2.60
N LEU A 11 9.64 19.65 2.43
CA LEU A 11 10.51 19.70 1.25
C LEU A 11 9.70 19.50 -0.03
N PRO A 12 10.01 20.25 -1.10
CA PRO A 12 9.40 20.02 -2.41
C PRO A 12 9.69 18.58 -2.88
N PRO A 13 8.77 17.95 -3.64
CA PRO A 13 8.89 16.54 -4.01
C PRO A 13 10.22 16.19 -4.69
N GLU A 14 10.77 17.12 -5.47
CA GLU A 14 12.00 16.96 -6.25
C GLU A 14 13.28 16.93 -5.39
N ALA A 15 13.23 17.46 -4.17
CA ALA A 15 14.36 17.47 -3.25
C ALA A 15 14.39 16.24 -2.31
N ARG A 16 13.40 15.36 -2.40
CA ARG A 16 13.29 14.20 -1.50
C ARG A 16 14.21 13.08 -1.98
N PRO A 17 14.92 12.40 -1.06
CA PRO A 17 15.68 11.22 -1.43
C PRO A 17 14.74 10.18 -2.04
N THR A 18 15.17 9.61 -3.16
CA THR A 18 14.47 8.51 -3.82
C THR A 18 15.17 7.21 -3.48
N LEU A 19 14.42 6.27 -2.91
CA LEU A 19 14.87 4.91 -2.67
C LEU A 19 14.30 3.98 -3.74
N VAL A 20 15.16 3.31 -4.48
CA VAL A 20 14.75 2.29 -5.44
C VAL A 20 14.56 0.96 -4.71
N VAL A 21 13.39 0.35 -4.86
CA VAL A 21 13.02 -0.93 -4.26
C VAL A 21 12.80 -1.94 -5.37
N ASP A 22 13.58 -3.02 -5.35
CA ASP A 22 13.38 -4.17 -6.23
C ASP A 22 12.25 -5.06 -5.68
N PRO A 23 11.09 -5.15 -6.34
CA PRO A 23 9.96 -5.96 -5.88
C PRO A 23 10.27 -7.46 -5.84
N ASP A 24 11.27 -7.94 -6.60
CA ASP A 24 11.66 -9.35 -6.65
C ASP A 24 12.88 -9.65 -5.74
N GLY A 25 13.37 -8.63 -5.02
CA GLY A 25 14.51 -8.71 -4.11
C GLY A 25 14.13 -9.14 -2.68
N ASP A 26 14.74 -8.47 -1.69
CA ASP A 26 14.49 -8.76 -0.28
C ASP A 26 13.03 -8.49 0.10
N PRO A 27 12.35 -9.39 0.84
CA PRO A 27 10.93 -9.24 1.18
C PRO A 27 10.64 -8.11 2.18
N GLU A 28 11.68 -7.45 2.68
CA GLU A 28 11.60 -6.33 3.61
C GLU A 28 12.70 -5.31 3.29
N VAL A 29 12.34 -4.02 3.27
CA VAL A 29 13.27 -2.90 3.09
C VAL A 29 12.99 -1.85 4.17
N VAL A 30 14.02 -1.16 4.67
CA VAL A 30 13.83 -0.04 5.60
C VAL A 30 13.68 1.28 4.84
N VAL A 31 12.58 1.99 5.06
CA VAL A 31 12.21 3.22 4.37
C VAL A 31 11.80 4.28 5.38
N GLY A 32 12.55 5.38 5.47
CA GLY A 32 12.25 6.44 6.44
C GLY A 32 12.19 5.95 7.90
N GLY A 33 13.02 4.96 8.25
CA GLY A 33 13.04 4.35 9.58
C GLY A 33 11.90 3.35 9.86
N ARG A 34 11.04 3.06 8.88
CA ARG A 34 9.95 2.09 8.99
C ARG A 34 10.25 0.87 8.12
N ARG A 35 9.75 -0.30 8.53
CA ARG A 35 9.84 -1.52 7.71
C ARG A 35 8.78 -1.49 6.62
N LEU A 36 9.21 -1.58 5.37
CA LEU A 36 8.39 -1.79 4.19
C LEU A 36 8.43 -3.26 3.81
N ARG A 37 7.28 -3.92 3.84
CA ARG A 37 7.10 -5.31 3.48
C ARG A 37 6.74 -5.39 2.00
N LEU A 38 7.46 -6.21 1.24
CA LEU A 38 7.13 -6.48 -0.16
C LEU A 38 6.17 -7.66 -0.19
N VAL A 39 4.96 -7.41 -0.68
CA VAL A 39 3.86 -8.36 -0.62
C VAL A 39 3.47 -8.76 -2.04
N PRO A 40 3.86 -9.95 -2.51
CA PRO A 40 3.46 -10.42 -3.82
C PRO A 40 1.95 -10.70 -3.84
N LEU A 41 1.28 -10.26 -4.91
CA LEU A 41 -0.10 -10.66 -5.16
C LEU A 41 -0.15 -12.16 -5.46
N GLY A 42 -1.10 -12.83 -4.80
CA GLY A 42 -1.37 -14.24 -5.02
C GLY A 42 -2.15 -14.50 -6.31
N PRO A 43 -2.46 -15.79 -6.58
CA PRO A 43 -3.34 -16.17 -7.68
C PRO A 43 -4.66 -15.39 -7.66
N GLY A 44 -5.11 -14.93 -8.82
CA GLY A 44 -6.35 -14.16 -8.94
C GLY A 44 -6.23 -12.69 -8.54
N GLU A 45 -5.00 -12.16 -8.42
CA GLU A 45 -4.72 -10.75 -8.10
C GLU A 45 -5.25 -10.37 -6.71
N GLN A 46 -5.17 -11.29 -5.75
CA GLN A 46 -5.68 -11.11 -4.38
C GLN A 46 -4.61 -11.37 -3.32
N VAL A 47 -4.71 -10.67 -2.19
CA VAL A 47 -3.92 -10.94 -0.99
C VAL A 47 -4.71 -10.61 0.28
N ASP A 48 -4.59 -11.46 1.29
CA ASP A 48 -5.16 -11.25 2.63
C ASP A 48 -4.12 -10.64 3.56
N LEU A 49 -4.51 -9.62 4.30
CA LEU A 49 -3.64 -8.80 5.15
C LEU A 49 -4.27 -8.58 6.53
N GLY A 50 -3.42 -8.21 7.49
CA GLY A 50 -3.81 -7.95 8.87
C GLY A 50 -3.90 -9.22 9.72
N GLY A 51 -4.57 -9.12 10.87
CA GLY A 51 -4.51 -10.12 11.94
C GLY A 51 -3.08 -10.32 12.44
N ASP A 52 -2.76 -11.58 12.73
CA ASP A 52 -1.40 -12.06 13.02
C ASP A 52 -0.64 -12.49 11.75
N GLY A 53 -1.06 -11.98 10.59
CA GLY A 53 -0.47 -12.31 9.30
C GLY A 53 1.01 -11.90 9.18
N PRO A 54 1.76 -12.52 8.26
CA PRO A 54 3.21 -12.31 8.13
C PRO A 54 3.57 -10.96 7.48
N HIS A 55 2.64 -10.32 6.78
CA HIS A 55 2.92 -9.13 5.97
C HIS A 55 2.68 -7.83 6.74
N VAL A 56 1.53 -7.68 7.39
CA VAL A 56 1.21 -6.52 8.22
C VAL A 56 0.37 -6.99 9.39
N ARG A 57 0.71 -6.55 10.60
CA ARG A 57 -0.06 -6.85 11.80
C ARG A 57 -1.13 -5.79 12.01
N SER A 58 -2.39 -6.22 12.19
CA SER A 58 -3.53 -5.34 12.44
C SER A 58 -4.65 -6.10 13.15
N PRO A 59 -5.41 -5.50 14.08
CA PRO A 59 -6.61 -6.17 14.61
C PRO A 59 -7.71 -6.35 13.53
N ALA A 60 -7.66 -5.58 12.44
CA ALA A 60 -8.48 -5.79 11.26
C ALA A 60 -7.83 -6.81 10.32
N ARG A 61 -8.64 -7.66 9.71
CA ARG A 61 -8.28 -8.57 8.61
C ARG A 61 -9.03 -8.11 7.38
N PHE A 62 -8.33 -7.96 6.28
CA PHE A 62 -8.91 -7.48 5.03
C PHE A 62 -8.24 -8.16 3.83
N ARG A 63 -8.98 -8.20 2.72
CA ARG A 63 -8.51 -8.69 1.44
C ARG A 63 -8.37 -7.53 0.48
N LEU A 64 -7.22 -7.46 -0.18
CA LEU A 64 -7.05 -6.62 -1.35
C LEU A 64 -7.25 -7.45 -2.60
N THR A 65 -8.03 -6.93 -3.54
CA THR A 65 -8.15 -7.44 -4.89
C THR A 65 -7.76 -6.35 -5.87
N VAL A 66 -6.87 -6.67 -6.79
CA VAL A 66 -6.35 -5.72 -7.77
C VAL A 66 -6.98 -6.05 -9.10
N THR A 67 -7.76 -5.12 -9.64
CA THR A 67 -8.35 -5.28 -10.96
C THR A 67 -7.54 -4.51 -12.00
N PRO A 68 -7.21 -5.14 -13.14
CA PRO A 68 -6.59 -4.44 -14.25
C PRO A 68 -7.47 -3.26 -14.69
N SER A 69 -6.86 -2.11 -14.96
CA SER A 69 -7.53 -1.00 -15.63
C SER A 69 -6.80 -0.73 -16.95
N ILE A 70 -7.56 -0.67 -18.05
CA ILE A 70 -6.98 -0.40 -19.37
C ILE A 70 -6.65 1.10 -19.43
N GLY A 71 -5.36 1.42 -19.53
CA GLY A 71 -4.87 2.80 -19.70
C GLY A 71 -5.04 3.73 -18.50
N ARG A 72 -5.27 3.20 -17.28
CA ARG A 72 -5.44 3.97 -16.05
C ARG A 72 -4.72 3.31 -14.87
N THR A 73 -4.58 4.06 -13.78
CA THR A 73 -4.17 3.58 -12.46
C THR A 73 -4.96 2.31 -12.08
N PRO A 74 -4.32 1.28 -11.47
CA PRO A 74 -5.01 0.08 -11.03
C PRO A 74 -6.19 0.41 -10.12
N ARG A 75 -7.28 -0.35 -10.25
CA ARG A 75 -8.43 -0.27 -9.33
C ARG A 75 -8.27 -1.34 -8.26
N LEU A 76 -8.38 -0.92 -7.00
CA LEU A 76 -8.34 -1.83 -5.87
C LEU A 76 -9.74 -2.02 -5.31
N ASN A 77 -10.05 -3.23 -4.90
CA ASN A 77 -11.16 -3.50 -4.00
C ASN A 77 -10.57 -3.92 -2.65
N LEU A 78 -10.90 -3.19 -1.58
CA LEU A 78 -10.56 -3.57 -0.21
C LEU A 78 -11.81 -4.11 0.45
N ARG A 79 -11.79 -5.40 0.81
CA ARG A 79 -12.88 -6.10 1.50
C ARG A 79 -12.47 -6.42 2.93
N GLY A 80 -13.28 -6.02 3.91
CA GLY A 80 -13.11 -6.46 5.28
C GLY A 80 -13.48 -7.94 5.45
N LEU A 81 -12.62 -8.70 6.13
CA LEU A 81 -12.83 -10.12 6.44
C LEU A 81 -13.38 -10.34 7.84
N ASN A 82 -12.98 -9.49 8.81
CA ASN A 82 -13.54 -9.45 10.16
C ASN A 82 -14.04 -8.05 10.55
N CYS A 83 -14.10 -7.13 9.59
CA CYS A 83 -14.40 -5.72 9.81
C CYS A 83 -15.27 -5.15 8.69
N PHE A 84 -15.87 -4.00 8.96
CA PHE A 84 -16.41 -3.09 7.96
C PHE A 84 -15.34 -2.06 7.61
N VAL A 85 -15.40 -1.54 6.39
CA VAL A 85 -14.47 -0.58 5.81
C VAL A 85 -15.24 0.64 5.34
N ALA A 86 -14.65 1.82 5.46
CA ALA A 86 -15.21 3.06 4.95
C ALA A 86 -14.07 4.00 4.54
N ARG A 87 -14.31 4.88 3.57
CA ARG A 87 -13.52 6.11 3.47
C ARG A 87 -13.71 6.92 4.76
N VAL A 88 -12.70 7.67 5.21
CA VAL A 88 -12.85 8.53 6.39
C VAL A 88 -14.05 9.47 6.21
N GLY A 89 -14.97 9.47 7.19
CA GLY A 89 -16.24 10.23 7.14
C GLY A 89 -17.36 9.60 6.29
N GLY A 90 -17.09 8.49 5.61
CA GLY A 90 -18.04 7.79 4.75
C GLY A 90 -18.90 6.75 5.48
N ARG A 91 -19.82 6.13 4.74
CA ARG A 91 -20.65 5.02 5.21
C ARG A 91 -19.84 3.72 5.22
N HIS A 92 -19.90 2.99 6.34
CA HIS A 92 -19.28 1.67 6.48
C HIS A 92 -19.98 0.60 5.63
N SER A 93 -19.18 -0.22 4.95
CA SER A 93 -19.59 -1.34 4.10
C SER A 93 -18.64 -2.53 4.30
N THR A 94 -18.94 -3.67 3.68
CA THR A 94 -18.04 -4.84 3.72
C THR A 94 -16.87 -4.71 2.74
N ALA A 95 -17.01 -3.88 1.70
CA ALA A 95 -15.96 -3.61 0.73
C ALA A 95 -16.04 -2.17 0.18
N VAL A 96 -14.89 -1.64 -0.22
CA VAL A 96 -14.74 -0.33 -0.85
C VAL A 96 -13.83 -0.45 -2.06
N ASP A 97 -14.27 0.07 -3.20
CA ASP A 97 -13.42 0.27 -4.37
C ASP A 97 -12.61 1.55 -4.24
N VAL A 98 -11.35 1.50 -4.64
CA VAL A 98 -10.36 2.57 -4.55
C VAL A 98 -9.70 2.76 -5.91
N ASP A 99 -9.77 3.99 -6.41
CA ASP A 99 -9.23 4.43 -7.71
C ASP A 99 -8.38 5.70 -7.61
N ALA A 100 -8.19 6.21 -6.39
CA ALA A 100 -7.28 7.29 -6.05
C ALA A 100 -6.72 7.06 -4.64
N ASP A 101 -5.66 7.80 -4.28
CA ASP A 101 -5.12 7.80 -2.92
C ASP A 101 -6.23 8.12 -1.91
N VAL A 102 -6.32 7.33 -0.84
CA VAL A 102 -7.43 7.42 0.11
C VAL A 102 -7.03 6.91 1.49
N GLU A 103 -7.65 7.48 2.51
CA GLU A 103 -7.63 6.94 3.87
C GLU A 103 -8.92 6.19 4.16
N LEU A 104 -8.77 4.98 4.67
CA LEU A 104 -9.86 4.09 5.02
C LEU A 104 -9.85 3.81 6.52
N ALA A 105 -11.03 3.87 7.13
CA ALA A 105 -11.28 3.42 8.49
C ALA A 105 -11.81 1.98 8.48
N MET A 106 -11.37 1.19 9.45
CA MET A 106 -11.79 -0.19 9.67
C MET A 106 -12.45 -0.33 11.03
N MET A 107 -13.63 -0.96 11.05
CA MET A 107 -14.50 -0.98 12.22
C MET A 107 -15.06 -2.38 12.46
N ALA A 108 -15.15 -2.82 13.71
CA ALA A 108 -15.79 -4.07 14.08
C ALA A 108 -17.32 -3.97 14.01
N ALA A 109 -18.00 -5.12 14.10
CA ALA A 109 -19.46 -5.17 14.05
C ALA A 109 -20.15 -4.44 15.22
N ASP A 110 -19.48 -4.36 16.37
CA ASP A 110 -19.88 -3.58 17.55
C ASP A 110 -19.61 -2.07 17.40
N ARG A 111 -19.21 -1.62 16.21
CA ARG A 111 -18.81 -0.25 15.88
C ARG A 111 -17.54 0.26 16.56
N ARG A 112 -16.77 -0.62 17.19
CA ARG A 112 -15.46 -0.27 17.73
C ARG A 112 -14.48 -0.06 16.58
N ALA A 113 -13.74 1.05 16.61
CA ALA A 113 -12.64 1.27 15.68
C ALA A 113 -11.59 0.16 15.87
N LEU A 114 -11.22 -0.49 14.78
CA LEU A 114 -10.16 -1.49 14.78
C LEU A 114 -8.86 -0.85 14.30
N ASP A 115 -8.90 -0.16 13.16
CA ASP A 115 -7.69 0.34 12.53
C ASP A 115 -7.98 1.38 11.44
N GLY A 116 -6.94 1.97 10.87
CA GLY A 116 -6.97 2.78 9.66
C GLY A 116 -5.88 2.35 8.69
N VAL A 117 -6.11 2.57 7.39
CA VAL A 117 -5.11 2.35 6.36
C VAL A 117 -5.18 3.46 5.32
N ARG A 118 -4.03 4.05 5.02
CA ARG A 118 -3.85 4.92 3.86
C ARG A 118 -3.38 4.07 2.69
N CYS A 119 -4.13 4.11 1.60
CA CYS A 119 -3.81 3.46 0.34
C CYS A 119 -3.25 4.49 -0.63
N THR A 120 -2.06 4.26 -1.15
CA THR A 120 -1.44 5.08 -2.20
C THR A 120 -1.22 4.23 -3.45
N LEU A 121 -1.85 4.62 -4.56
CA LEU A 121 -1.77 3.87 -5.82
C LEU A 121 -0.46 4.14 -6.57
N GLY A 122 0.29 5.13 -6.12
CA GLY A 122 1.52 5.58 -6.76
C GLY A 122 1.23 6.37 -8.03
N ARG A 123 2.26 7.01 -8.55
CA ARG A 123 2.21 7.75 -9.82
C ARG A 123 3.26 7.20 -10.79
N PRO A 124 2.98 7.20 -12.10
CA PRO A 124 3.99 6.83 -13.08
C PRO A 124 5.17 7.82 -13.03
N GLY A 125 6.37 7.28 -13.06
CA GLY A 125 7.64 8.01 -13.21
C GLY A 125 8.46 7.43 -14.37
N GLY A 126 9.62 8.02 -14.66
CA GLY A 126 10.41 7.69 -15.86
C GLY A 126 10.79 6.20 -16.02
N HIS A 127 10.97 5.47 -14.91
CA HIS A 127 11.40 4.07 -14.92
C HIS A 127 10.53 3.13 -14.07
N GLY A 128 9.35 3.57 -13.62
CA GLY A 128 8.49 2.76 -12.75
C GLY A 128 7.42 3.57 -12.02
N TRP A 129 7.02 3.08 -10.85
CA TRP A 129 6.02 3.71 -9.99
C TRP A 129 6.69 4.45 -8.83
N LEU A 130 6.19 5.64 -8.51
CA LEU A 130 6.65 6.46 -7.41
C LEU A 130 5.59 6.54 -6.31
N TYR A 131 6.01 6.31 -5.06
CA TYR A 131 5.17 6.39 -3.86
C TYR A 131 5.77 7.40 -2.89
N ASP A 132 5.01 8.45 -2.56
CA ASP A 132 5.50 9.51 -1.67
C ASP A 132 5.14 9.21 -0.21
N LEU A 133 6.15 9.02 0.64
CA LEU A 133 6.03 8.73 2.07
C LEU A 133 6.39 9.94 2.95
N GLY A 134 6.16 11.15 2.42
CA GLY A 134 6.52 12.40 3.10
C GLY A 134 8.02 12.71 3.00
N ALA A 135 8.85 12.05 3.79
CA ALA A 135 10.29 12.33 3.86
C ALA A 135 11.12 11.63 2.76
N VAL A 136 10.57 10.59 2.15
CA VAL A 136 11.24 9.75 1.15
C VAL A 136 10.24 9.39 0.05
N THR A 137 10.73 9.27 -1.17
CA THR A 137 9.96 8.72 -2.29
C THR A 137 10.48 7.32 -2.59
N VAL A 138 9.59 6.34 -2.65
CA VAL A 138 9.92 4.98 -3.05
C VAL A 138 9.68 4.83 -4.55
N ALA A 139 10.71 4.44 -5.28
CA ALA A 139 10.64 4.11 -6.69
C ALA A 139 10.64 2.59 -6.87
N VAL A 140 9.63 2.07 -7.55
CA VAL A 140 9.46 0.64 -7.84
C VAL A 140 9.58 0.44 -9.35
N PRO A 141 10.66 -0.16 -9.85
CA PRO A 141 10.87 -0.33 -11.29
C PRO A 141 9.75 -1.14 -11.98
N GLY A 142 9.52 -0.84 -13.25
CA GLY A 142 8.64 -1.62 -14.13
C GLY A 142 7.15 -1.51 -13.77
N THR A 143 6.39 -2.57 -14.05
CA THR A 143 4.93 -2.62 -13.86
C THR A 143 4.52 -3.35 -12.58
N ALA A 144 5.46 -3.58 -11.67
CA ALA A 144 5.26 -4.41 -10.50
C ALA A 144 4.50 -3.68 -9.38
N GLY A 145 4.73 -2.37 -9.19
CA GLY A 145 4.07 -1.58 -8.16
C GLY A 145 2.56 -1.47 -8.37
N VAL A 146 1.78 -1.85 -7.37
CA VAL A 146 0.31 -1.76 -7.42
C VAL A 146 -0.23 -0.78 -6.39
N VAL A 147 0.11 -0.98 -5.11
CA VAL A 147 -0.38 -0.12 -4.03
C VAL A 147 0.56 -0.17 -2.84
N LEU A 148 0.79 0.99 -2.24
CA LEU A 148 1.42 1.10 -0.93
C LEU A 148 0.33 1.30 0.13
N LEU A 149 0.41 0.52 1.20
CA LEU A 149 -0.46 0.61 2.37
C LEU A 149 0.35 1.16 3.55
N ASP A 150 -0.19 2.18 4.19
CA ASP A 150 0.34 2.75 5.42
C ASP A 150 -0.70 2.62 6.55
N LEU A 151 -0.38 1.81 7.56
CA LEU A 151 -1.24 1.57 8.74
C LEU A 151 -1.03 2.61 9.86
N GLY A 152 -0.30 3.69 9.58
CA GLY A 152 -0.06 4.80 10.47
C GLY A 152 1.31 4.78 11.19
N PRO A 153 1.57 5.78 12.04
CA PRO A 153 2.86 5.97 12.70
C PRO A 153 3.31 4.76 13.52
N GLY A 154 4.61 4.46 13.47
CA GLY A 154 5.22 3.35 14.24
C GLY A 154 4.90 1.96 13.70
N ARG A 155 4.15 1.84 12.61
CA ARG A 155 3.73 0.55 12.03
C ARG A 155 4.42 0.27 10.71
N GLU A 156 4.37 -0.99 10.31
CA GLU A 156 4.91 -1.47 9.04
C GLU A 156 4.13 -0.86 7.87
N LEU A 157 4.84 -0.67 6.76
CA LEU A 157 4.28 -0.37 5.45
C LEU A 157 4.18 -1.67 4.66
N ALA A 158 3.24 -1.76 3.73
CA ALA A 158 3.20 -2.85 2.75
C ALA A 158 3.16 -2.29 1.33
N LEU A 159 4.12 -2.69 0.50
CA LEU A 159 4.05 -2.50 -0.94
C LEU A 159 3.52 -3.80 -1.55
N VAL A 160 2.27 -3.75 -2.01
CA VAL A 160 1.67 -4.86 -2.73
C VAL A 160 2.06 -4.75 -4.20
N HIS A 161 2.60 -5.83 -4.76
CA HIS A 161 3.13 -5.83 -6.12
C HIS A 161 2.70 -7.08 -6.89
N ARG A 162 2.66 -6.97 -8.22
CA ARG A 162 2.54 -8.13 -9.10
C ARG A 162 3.88 -8.84 -9.18
N VAL A 163 3.85 -10.17 -9.13
CA VAL A 163 5.03 -10.98 -9.43
C VAL A 163 5.21 -10.98 -10.94
N THR A 164 6.37 -10.56 -11.42
CA THR A 164 6.70 -10.73 -12.83
C THR A 164 6.93 -12.23 -13.07
N PRO A 165 6.16 -12.88 -13.97
CA PRO A 165 6.38 -14.29 -14.24
C PRO A 165 7.80 -14.48 -14.77
N ALA A 166 8.57 -15.37 -14.14
CA ALA A 166 9.92 -15.70 -14.59
C ALA A 166 9.88 -16.08 -16.08
N PRO A 167 10.88 -15.67 -16.88
CA PRO A 167 10.93 -16.03 -18.29
C PRO A 167 10.90 -17.55 -18.40
N ARG A 168 9.87 -18.08 -19.07
CA ARG A 168 9.73 -19.53 -19.30
C ARG A 168 10.99 -20.00 -20.02
N LYS A 169 11.83 -20.78 -19.32
CA LYS A 169 13.01 -21.42 -19.92
C LYS A 169 12.51 -22.27 -21.07
N GLY A 170 12.75 -21.83 -22.31
CA GLY A 170 12.21 -22.44 -23.51
C GLY A 170 12.43 -23.95 -23.49
N ARG A 171 11.33 -24.71 -23.53
CA ARG A 171 11.37 -26.16 -23.69
C ARG A 171 11.98 -26.40 -25.08
N ARG A 172 13.28 -26.72 -25.13
CA ARG A 172 13.90 -27.21 -26.36
C ARG A 172 13.35 -28.62 -26.61
N GLY A 173 12.72 -28.78 -27.77
CA GLY A 173 12.49 -30.05 -28.49
C GLY A 173 11.86 -31.16 -27.70
#